data_AF-A0A011NDS9-F1
#
_entry.id   AF-A0A011NDS9-F1
#
_cell.length_a   1.000
_cell.length_b   1.000
_cell.length_c   1.000
_cell.angle_alpha   90.00
_cell.angle_beta   90.00
_cell.angle_gamma   90.00
#
_symmetry.space_group_name_H-M   'P 1'
#
loop_
_entity.id
_entity.type
_entity.pdbx_description
1 polymer ?
#
loop_
_entity_poly.entity_id
_entity_poly.type
_entity_poly.pdbx_seq_one_letter_code
_entity_poly.pdbx_strand_id
1 'polypeptide(L)'
;MRYWLMSLSILLSGCVVPVAPTEQAGVPMPIIIDVPDQIDSRAVHICTLKPFTQEYRSEHSSRGRAKLNVQKQCLANHSDIFCEEKDIVCKTYY
;
A
#
# COMPACT_ATOMS: atom_id res chain seq x y z
N MET A 1 -9.29 48.59 -29.27
CA MET A 1 -7.95 48.25 -28.71
C MET A 1 -8.18 47.12 -27.70
N ARG A 2 -7.99 45.80 -27.94
CA ARG A 2 -6.79 45.00 -28.29
C ARG A 2 -5.58 45.36 -27.43
N TYR A 3 -5.29 44.58 -26.38
CA TYR A 3 -3.94 44.14 -25.89
C TYR A 3 -4.17 42.99 -24.88
N TRP A 4 -4.16 41.73 -25.33
CA TRP A 4 -3.01 40.79 -25.36
C TRP A 4 -2.78 40.04 -24.05
N LEU A 5 -3.26 38.79 -24.02
CA LEU A 5 -2.80 37.71 -23.15
C LEU A 5 -1.31 37.50 -23.38
N MET A 6 -0.47 37.73 -22.37
CA MET A 6 0.91 37.25 -22.37
C MET A 6 0.99 35.97 -21.55
N SER A 7 0.97 34.86 -22.30
CA SER A 7 1.35 33.52 -21.86
C SER A 7 2.81 33.54 -21.41
N LEU A 8 3.06 33.34 -20.12
CA LEU A 8 4.41 33.20 -19.57
C LEU A 8 4.79 31.72 -19.61
N SER A 9 5.36 31.29 -20.73
CA SER A 9 5.91 29.94 -20.88
C SER A 9 7.19 29.82 -20.06
N ILE A 10 7.08 29.20 -18.89
CA ILE A 10 8.23 28.82 -18.06
C ILE A 10 8.98 27.72 -18.81
N LEU A 11 10.14 28.08 -19.36
CA LEU A 11 11.08 27.15 -19.98
C LEU A 11 11.64 26.22 -18.90
N LEU A 12 11.17 24.96 -18.86
CA LEU A 12 11.85 23.89 -18.13
C LEU A 12 13.17 23.57 -18.83
N SER A 13 14.31 24.04 -18.28
CA SER A 13 15.62 23.53 -18.66
C SER A 13 15.81 22.15 -18.03
N GLY A 14 15.54 21.08 -18.78
CA GLY A 14 15.88 19.71 -18.37
C GLY A 14 17.38 19.46 -18.50
N CYS A 15 18.04 19.05 -17.42
CA CYS A 15 19.39 18.50 -17.48
C CYS A 15 19.32 17.10 -18.08
N VAL A 16 19.77 16.93 -19.32
CA VAL A 16 20.00 15.61 -19.92
C VAL A 16 21.36 15.08 -19.45
N VAL A 17 21.33 14.00 -18.68
CA VAL A 17 22.54 13.24 -18.31
C VAL A 17 22.74 12.15 -19.36
N PRO A 18 23.93 12.01 -19.97
CA PRO A 18 24.20 10.94 -20.91
C PRO A 18 24.34 9.62 -20.14
N VAL A 19 23.42 8.68 -20.37
CA VAL A 19 23.57 7.28 -19.94
C VAL A 19 24.38 6.56 -21.01
N ALA A 20 25.58 6.09 -20.65
CA ALA A 20 26.37 5.23 -21.52
C ALA A 20 25.63 3.90 -21.76
N PRO A 21 25.59 3.37 -22.99
CA PRO A 21 25.02 2.08 -23.25
C PRO A 21 26.02 1.00 -22.79
N THR A 22 25.78 0.43 -21.61
CA THR A 22 26.30 -0.91 -21.32
C THR A 22 25.50 -1.90 -22.16
N GLU A 23 26.12 -2.41 -23.22
CA GLU A 23 25.63 -3.57 -23.95
C GLU A 23 25.70 -4.81 -23.05
N GLN A 24 24.67 -4.95 -22.23
CA GLN A 24 24.27 -6.20 -21.63
C GLN A 24 22.79 -6.34 -21.96
N ALA A 25 22.51 -7.07 -23.04
CA ALA A 25 21.17 -7.52 -23.37
C ALA A 25 20.67 -8.46 -22.26
N GLY A 26 20.28 -7.89 -21.13
CA GLY A 26 19.54 -8.56 -20.09
C GLY A 26 18.13 -8.77 -20.62
N VAL A 27 17.82 -10.00 -21.02
CA VAL A 27 16.45 -10.42 -21.27
C VAL A 27 15.67 -10.11 -19.99
N PRO A 28 14.60 -9.28 -20.01
CA PRO A 28 13.82 -9.03 -18.81
C PRO A 28 13.12 -10.33 -18.41
N MET A 29 13.65 -11.00 -17.40
CA MET A 29 12.99 -12.15 -16.80
C MET A 29 11.81 -11.61 -15.99
N PRO A 30 10.57 -12.07 -16.26
CA PRO A 30 9.45 -11.67 -15.42
C PRO A 30 9.68 -12.17 -14.00
N ILE A 31 9.53 -11.28 -13.03
CA ILE A 31 9.44 -11.65 -11.62
C ILE A 31 8.05 -12.27 -11.44
N ILE A 32 7.96 -13.60 -11.44
CA ILE A 32 6.75 -14.30 -11.02
C ILE A 32 6.71 -14.19 -9.50
N ILE A 33 5.94 -13.23 -9.00
CA ILE A 33 5.54 -13.24 -7.60
C ILE A 33 4.51 -14.36 -7.53
N ASP A 34 4.94 -15.55 -7.08
CA ASP A 34 4.03 -16.62 -6.69
C ASP A 34 3.18 -16.09 -5.52
N VAL A 35 2.10 -15.37 -5.83
CA VAL A 35 1.03 -15.15 -4.88
C VAL A 35 0.37 -16.52 -4.73
N PRO A 36 0.46 -17.18 -3.55
CA PRO A 36 -0.21 -18.45 -3.38
C PRO A 36 -1.70 -18.22 -3.60
N ASP A 37 -2.20 -18.77 -4.71
CA ASP A 37 -3.59 -18.71 -5.17
C ASP A 37 -4.50 -19.62 -4.35
N GLN A 38 -4.33 -19.59 -3.03
CA GLN A 38 -5.24 -20.25 -2.12
C GLN A 38 -6.04 -19.19 -1.39
N ILE A 39 -6.78 -18.40 -2.16
CA ILE A 39 -8.00 -17.79 -1.65
C ILE A 39 -8.98 -18.94 -1.49
N ASP A 40 -8.87 -19.65 -0.36
CA ASP A 40 -9.96 -20.54 0.04
C ASP A 40 -11.18 -19.64 0.21
N SER A 41 -12.13 -19.73 -0.71
CA SER A 41 -13.28 -18.83 -0.81
C SER A 41 -14.19 -18.91 0.42
N ARG A 42 -13.99 -19.91 1.27
CA ARG A 42 -14.67 -20.07 2.56
C ARG A 42 -13.86 -19.53 3.73
N ALA A 43 -12.57 -19.29 3.55
CA ALA A 43 -11.73 -18.79 4.63
C ALA A 43 -12.15 -17.37 5.03
N VAL A 44 -12.37 -17.20 6.33
CA VAL A 44 -12.69 -15.92 6.95
C VAL A 44 -11.57 -15.56 7.91
N HIS A 45 -10.96 -14.40 7.71
CA HIS A 45 -9.92 -13.88 8.58
C HIS A 45 -10.49 -12.82 9.51
N ILE A 46 -10.37 -13.07 10.81
CA ILE A 46 -10.76 -12.13 11.86
C ILE A 46 -9.48 -11.58 12.47
N CYS A 47 -9.23 -10.29 12.28
CA CYS A 47 -8.11 -9.58 12.89
C CYS A 47 -8.60 -8.70 14.05
N THR A 48 -7.79 -8.61 15.10
CA THR A 48 -8.04 -7.77 16.27
C THR A 48 -6.79 -7.01 16.70
N LEU A 49 -6.99 -5.81 17.26
CA LEU A 49 -5.96 -4.98 17.87
C LEU A 49 -6.56 -4.32 19.11
N LYS A 50 -5.88 -4.43 20.24
CA LYS A 50 -6.39 -3.92 21.53
C LYS A 50 -5.40 -2.96 22.17
N PRO A 51 -5.34 -1.69 21.71
CA PRO A 51 -4.58 -0.69 22.42
C PRO A 51 -5.36 -0.28 23.67
N PHE A 52 -4.73 -0.40 24.84
CA PHE A 52 -5.33 -0.03 26.12
C PHE A 52 -6.67 -0.75 26.40
N THR A 53 -7.77 0.01 26.54
CA THR A 53 -9.10 -0.50 26.90
C THR A 53 -10.01 -0.75 25.70
N GLN A 54 -9.66 -0.25 24.52
CA GLN A 54 -10.49 -0.38 23.31
C GLN A 54 -10.00 -1.55 22.46
N GLU A 55 -10.94 -2.34 21.93
CA GLU A 55 -10.64 -3.40 20.97
C GLU A 55 -11.20 -3.03 19.59
N TYR A 56 -10.34 -3.09 18.59
CA TYR A 56 -10.68 -2.94 17.18
C TYR A 56 -10.71 -4.30 16.52
N ARG A 57 -11.74 -4.57 15.72
CA ARG A 57 -11.97 -5.87 15.07
C ARG A 57 -12.42 -5.67 13.62
N SER A 58 -11.89 -6.49 12.72
CA SER A 58 -12.36 -6.56 11.35
C SER A 58 -12.31 -7.99 10.84
N GLU A 59 -13.23 -8.29 9.94
CA GLU A 59 -13.42 -9.61 9.34
C GLU A 59 -13.44 -9.47 7.83
N HIS A 60 -12.70 -10.32 7.13
CA HIS A 60 -12.69 -10.35 5.67
C HIS A 60 -12.18 -11.69 5.15
N SER A 61 -12.60 -12.08 3.95
CA SER A 61 -12.00 -13.18 3.17
C SER A 61 -10.54 -12.96 2.77
N SER A 62 -9.99 -11.76 2.98
CA SER A 62 -8.61 -11.41 2.67
C SER A 62 -7.95 -10.96 3.97
N ARG A 63 -6.94 -11.72 4.40
CA ARG A 63 -6.19 -11.42 5.63
C ARG A 63 -5.63 -10.00 5.63
N GLY A 64 -5.08 -9.56 4.50
CA GLY A 64 -4.54 -8.21 4.34
C GLY A 64 -5.60 -7.12 4.52
N ARG A 65 -6.80 -7.30 3.94
CA ARG A 65 -7.89 -6.34 4.10
C ARG A 65 -8.43 -6.29 5.53
N ALA A 66 -8.60 -7.44 6.18
CA ALA A 66 -9.00 -7.50 7.59
C ALA A 66 -7.98 -6.76 8.47
N LYS A 67 -6.68 -7.01 8.26
CA LYS A 67 -5.59 -6.38 9.02
C LYS A 67 -5.54 -4.86 8.82
N LEU A 68 -5.59 -4.40 7.57
CA LEU A 68 -5.56 -2.97 7.24
C LEU A 68 -6.77 -2.23 7.83
N ASN A 69 -7.95 -2.84 7.82
CA ASN A 69 -9.15 -2.23 8.40
C ASN A 69 -9.02 -2.04 9.92
N VAL A 70 -8.50 -3.03 10.64
CA VAL A 70 -8.23 -2.90 12.08
C VAL A 70 -7.25 -1.76 12.35
N GLN A 71 -6.17 -1.70 11.58
CA GLN A 71 -5.17 -0.65 11.74
C GLN A 71 -5.78 0.74 11.52
N LYS A 72 -6.58 0.92 10.46
CA LYS A 72 -7.28 2.18 10.18
C LYS A 72 -8.25 2.58 11.29
N GLN A 73 -8.97 1.62 11.86
CA GLN A 73 -9.87 1.89 12.99
C GLN A 73 -9.08 2.40 14.22
N CYS A 74 -7.91 1.83 14.49
CA CYS A 74 -7.03 2.30 15.56
C CYS A 74 -6.49 3.70 15.30
N LEU A 75 -5.97 3.95 14.09
CA LEU A 75 -5.39 5.24 13.68
C LEU A 75 -6.40 6.39 13.67
N ALA A 76 -7.70 6.08 13.64
CA ALA A 76 -8.75 7.09 13.77
C ALA A 76 -8.80 7.71 15.18
N ASN A 77 -8.32 7.01 16.21
CA ASN A 77 -8.42 7.43 17.61
C ASN A 77 -7.07 7.54 18.33
N HIS A 78 -6.01 6.95 17.78
CA HIS A 78 -4.70 6.86 18.40
C HIS A 78 -3.58 7.19 17.41
N SER A 79 -2.42 7.57 17.93
CA SER A 79 -1.21 7.74 17.11
C SER A 79 -0.66 6.39 16.62
N ASP A 80 0.13 6.46 15.55
CA ASP A 80 0.69 5.28 14.86
C ASP A 80 1.50 4.35 15.77
N ILE A 81 2.16 4.90 16.79
CA ILE A 81 2.93 4.13 17.77
C ILE A 81 2.10 3.12 18.57
N PHE A 82 0.77 3.25 18.61
CA PHE A 82 -0.14 2.31 19.27
C PHE A 82 -0.90 1.40 18.29
N CYS A 83 -0.75 1.67 16.99
CA CYS A 83 -1.46 1.01 15.91
C CYS A 83 -0.51 0.24 14.99
N GLU A 84 0.62 -0.21 15.53
CA GLU A 84 1.63 -0.91 14.76
C GLU A 84 1.09 -2.25 14.25
N GLU A 85 1.42 -2.56 13.00
CA GLU A 85 0.90 -3.74 12.32
C GLU A 85 1.30 -5.06 13.01
N LYS A 86 2.45 -5.06 13.71
CA LYS A 86 2.97 -6.23 14.45
C LYS A 86 2.10 -6.65 15.63
N ASP A 87 1.31 -5.73 16.18
CA ASP A 87 0.49 -5.98 17.37
C ASP A 87 -0.92 -6.47 16.99
N ILE A 88 -1.22 -6.55 15.69
CA ILE A 88 -2.50 -7.05 15.16
C ILE A 88 -2.48 -8.59 15.12
N VAL A 89 -3.41 -9.21 15.83
CA VAL A 89 -3.58 -10.67 15.87
C VAL A 89 -4.69 -11.08 14.89
N CYS A 90 -4.40 -12.02 13.99
CA CYS A 90 -5.39 -12.54 13.04
C CYS A 90 -5.60 -14.04 13.22
N LYS A 91 -6.87 -14.48 13.18
CA LYS A 91 -7.29 -15.89 13.18
C LYS A 91 -8.03 -16.21 11.88
N THR A 92 -7.80 -17.40 11.33
CA THR A 92 -8.48 -17.88 10.11
C THR A 92 -9.46 -18.98 10.49
N TYR A 93 -10.65 -18.93 9.92
CA TYR A 93 -11.73 -19.90 10.06
C TYR A 93 -12.12 -20.41 8.67
N TYR A 94 -12.55 -21.67 8.54
CA TYR A 94 -12.88 -22.35 7.28
C TYR A 94 -14.29 -22.93 7.31
#